data_AF-A0A9K3LNZ4-F1
#
_entry.id   AF-A0A9K3LNZ4-F1
#
_cell.length_a   1.000
_cell.length_b   1.000
_cell.length_c   1.000
_cell.angle_alpha   90.00
_cell.angle_beta   90.00
_cell.angle_gamma   90.00
#
_symmetry.space_group_name_H-M   'P 1'
#
loop_
_entity.id
_entity.type
_entity.pdbx_description
1 polymer ?
#
loop_
_entity_poly.entity_id
_entity_poly.type
_entity_poly.pdbx_seq_one_letter_code
_entity_poly.pdbx_strand_id
1 'polypeptide(L)'
;MKLQNLLIPSIVVLFQCCTKINVTVAAILKEDKPQVPSDAVQRAVKYVAQTVSNDKERLRTLQELNEGNVHTLYLVAKDMNRNDNRDDTITSIELWHALADTADHVLSQVALGFTYAENDKPRAIAYFVQAGEDGPHQSALYNAGRLLVEQEDFVKAMAYLRAAYTLADTHPKYATEHLTETSRYSYERLSEQLVALIQESLTTKGNILSIQQVADMFLYANLNDFPSPASKEENIWKTAMEALQSQRFEVALVQFQKLEERSGNQLSKLQVELLHVLRQYVKAASGINRGEDEF
;
A
#
# COMPACT_ATOMS: atom_id res chain seq x y z
N MET A 1 27.18 16.92 21.25
CA MET A 1 25.77 16.53 21.42
C MET A 1 25.68 15.05 21.11
N LYS A 2 25.54 14.19 22.13
CA LYS A 2 25.67 12.72 22.00
C LYS A 2 24.37 12.13 21.45
N LEU A 3 24.38 11.67 20.21
CA LEU A 3 23.36 10.79 19.63
C LEU A 3 23.85 9.34 19.75
N GLN A 4 23.76 8.79 20.97
CA GLN A 4 23.86 7.37 21.24
C GLN A 4 22.56 6.99 21.96
N ASN A 5 21.59 6.48 21.19
CA ASN A 5 20.44 5.66 21.60
C ASN A 5 19.29 5.88 20.59
N LEU A 6 19.34 5.15 19.47
CA LEU A 6 18.19 4.79 18.65
C LEU A 6 18.59 3.54 17.85
N LEU A 7 18.68 2.42 18.57
CA LEU A 7 18.88 1.06 18.08
C LEU A 7 17.53 0.35 18.21
N ILE A 8 16.65 0.40 17.18
CA ILE A 8 15.46 -0.46 17.03
C ILE A 8 15.19 -0.67 15.51
N PRO A 9 14.78 -1.87 15.05
CA PRO A 9 15.00 -2.36 13.68
C PRO A 9 13.80 -2.09 12.77
N SER A 10 13.89 -1.07 11.89
CA SER A 10 12.80 -0.78 10.93
C SER A 10 13.14 -1.10 9.48
N ILE A 11 14.38 -1.50 9.18
CA ILE A 11 14.83 -1.72 7.79
C ILE A 11 14.65 -3.17 7.33
N VAL A 12 14.41 -4.10 8.26
CA VAL A 12 14.14 -5.52 7.92
C VAL A 12 12.67 -5.77 7.61
N VAL A 13 11.73 -4.99 8.16
CA VAL A 13 10.29 -5.26 8.01
C VAL A 13 9.77 -4.86 6.62
N LEU A 14 10.27 -3.77 6.01
CA LEU A 14 9.86 -3.39 4.66
C LEU A 14 10.54 -4.23 3.56
N PHE A 15 11.76 -4.74 3.81
CA PHE A 15 12.45 -5.60 2.84
C PHE A 15 11.88 -7.03 2.76
N GLN A 16 11.13 -7.48 3.77
CA GLN A 16 10.49 -8.80 3.77
C GLN A 16 9.13 -8.87 3.06
N CYS A 17 8.45 -7.75 2.83
CA CYS A 17 7.14 -7.77 2.16
C CYS A 17 7.21 -8.11 0.66
N CYS A 18 8.34 -7.84 -0.02
CA CYS A 18 8.40 -7.97 -1.49
C CYS A 18 9.24 -9.14 -2.03
N THR A 19 9.86 -9.99 -1.20
CA THR A 19 10.72 -11.08 -1.73
C THR A 19 10.52 -12.49 -1.19
N LYS A 20 9.59 -12.77 -0.26
CA LYS A 20 9.25 -14.16 0.12
C LYS A 20 7.79 -14.33 0.59
N ILE A 21 6.86 -14.56 -0.33
CA ILE A 21 5.63 -15.31 -0.02
C ILE A 21 5.86 -16.74 -0.51
N ASN A 22 6.63 -17.49 0.28
CA ASN A 22 6.68 -18.94 0.24
C ASN A 22 6.75 -19.39 1.71
N VAL A 23 5.62 -19.27 2.41
CA VAL A 23 5.43 -19.91 3.71
C VAL A 23 4.45 -21.05 3.50
N THR A 24 5.02 -22.25 3.55
CA THR A 24 4.29 -23.49 3.70
C THR A 24 3.55 -23.45 5.04
N VAL A 25 2.25 -23.15 5.02
CA VAL A 25 1.33 -23.45 6.14
C VAL A 25 0.41 -24.59 5.71
N ALA A 26 1.03 -25.73 5.42
CA ALA A 26 0.36 -27.01 5.52
C ALA A 26 0.59 -27.51 6.95
N ALA A 27 -0.35 -27.18 7.84
CA ALA A 27 -0.72 -27.93 9.06
C ALA A 27 -1.19 -27.00 10.21
N ILE A 28 -2.39 -26.42 10.05
CA ILE A 28 -3.34 -26.35 11.17
C ILE A 28 -4.69 -26.80 10.61
N LEU A 29 -5.02 -28.06 10.84
CA LEU A 29 -6.40 -28.53 10.73
C LEU A 29 -7.22 -27.78 11.78
N LYS A 30 -8.03 -26.82 11.33
CA LYS A 30 -9.27 -26.46 12.01
C LYS A 30 -10.38 -26.34 10.96
N GLU A 31 -11.25 -27.34 10.98
CA GLU A 31 -12.61 -27.24 10.49
C GLU A 31 -13.38 -26.24 11.36
N ASP A 32 -13.15 -24.94 11.16
CA ASP A 32 -14.11 -23.91 11.55
C ASP A 32 -14.35 -23.08 10.32
N LYS A 33 -15.45 -23.37 9.62
CA LYS A 33 -15.94 -22.47 8.57
C LYS A 33 -16.09 -21.08 9.20
N PRO A 34 -15.75 -19.99 8.48
CA PRO A 34 -16.01 -18.63 8.94
C PRO A 34 -17.43 -18.51 9.48
N GLN A 35 -17.57 -18.33 10.80
CA GLN A 35 -18.88 -18.22 11.44
C GLN A 35 -19.36 -16.79 11.29
N VAL A 36 -20.08 -16.54 10.20
CA VAL A 36 -20.90 -15.34 10.08
C VAL A 36 -21.92 -15.35 11.22
N PRO A 37 -22.07 -14.24 11.97
CA PRO A 37 -22.99 -14.18 13.11
C PRO A 37 -24.40 -14.63 12.70
N SER A 38 -24.93 -15.63 13.41
CA SER A 38 -26.22 -16.25 13.04
C SER A 38 -27.39 -15.27 13.06
N ASP A 39 -27.31 -14.23 13.90
CA ASP A 39 -28.31 -13.16 13.97
C ASP A 39 -28.26 -12.25 12.73
N ALA A 40 -27.05 -11.92 12.23
CA ALA A 40 -26.87 -11.14 11.01
C ALA A 40 -27.39 -11.91 9.79
N VAL A 41 -27.14 -13.22 9.72
CA VAL A 41 -27.71 -14.08 8.65
C VAL A 41 -29.24 -14.12 8.72
N GLN A 42 -29.83 -14.22 9.92
CA GLN A 42 -31.28 -14.19 10.07
C GLN A 42 -31.89 -12.85 9.62
N ARG A 43 -31.23 -11.73 9.91
CA ARG A 43 -31.63 -10.41 9.40
C ARG A 43 -31.58 -10.36 7.88
N ALA A 44 -30.53 -10.91 7.25
CA ALA A 44 -30.42 -11.02 5.79
C ALA A 44 -31.52 -11.90 5.17
N VAL A 45 -31.84 -13.04 5.80
CA VAL A 45 -32.96 -13.91 5.39
C VAL A 45 -34.29 -13.17 5.44
N LYS A 46 -34.55 -12.43 6.52
CA LYS A 46 -35.76 -11.63 6.67
C LYS A 46 -35.83 -10.53 5.59
N TYR A 47 -34.72 -9.85 5.33
CA TYR A 47 -34.61 -8.85 4.27
C TYR A 47 -35.01 -9.45 2.91
N VAL A 48 -34.36 -10.53 2.49
CA VAL A 48 -34.66 -11.20 1.20
C VAL A 48 -36.11 -11.66 1.11
N ALA A 49 -36.67 -12.17 2.20
CA ALA A 49 -38.07 -12.59 2.23
C ALA A 49 -39.06 -11.44 1.97
N GLN A 50 -38.67 -10.21 2.32
CA GLN A 50 -39.50 -9.00 2.22
C GLN A 50 -39.26 -8.22 0.91
N THR A 51 -38.04 -8.22 0.38
CA THR A 51 -37.64 -7.34 -0.73
C THR A 51 -37.63 -8.03 -2.09
N VAL A 52 -37.42 -9.35 -2.16
CA VAL A 52 -37.34 -10.08 -3.43
C VAL A 52 -38.73 -10.57 -3.86
N SER A 53 -39.28 -9.93 -4.88
CA SER A 53 -40.63 -10.23 -5.40
C SER A 53 -40.70 -11.50 -6.27
N ASN A 54 -39.60 -11.93 -6.88
CA ASN A 54 -39.58 -13.13 -7.70
C ASN A 54 -39.45 -14.38 -6.83
N ASP A 55 -40.50 -15.21 -6.77
CA ASP A 55 -40.53 -16.39 -5.90
C ASP A 55 -39.40 -17.38 -6.16
N LYS A 56 -39.02 -17.62 -7.42
CA LYS A 56 -37.95 -18.57 -7.78
C LYS A 56 -36.59 -18.05 -7.32
N GLU A 57 -36.33 -16.77 -7.55
CA GLU A 57 -35.10 -16.10 -7.12
C GLU A 57 -35.02 -16.04 -5.60
N ARG A 58 -36.11 -15.62 -4.94
CA ARG A 58 -36.21 -15.57 -3.48
C ARG A 58 -35.90 -16.93 -2.85
N LEU A 59 -36.54 -18.01 -3.31
CA LEU A 59 -36.32 -19.35 -2.77
C LEU A 59 -34.87 -19.81 -2.94
N ARG A 60 -34.27 -19.53 -4.11
CA ARG A 60 -32.86 -19.86 -4.37
C ARG A 60 -31.93 -19.09 -3.43
N THR A 61 -32.10 -17.77 -3.31
CA THR A 61 -31.26 -16.93 -2.45
C THR A 61 -31.39 -17.35 -0.98
N LEU A 62 -32.61 -17.64 -0.51
CA LEU A 62 -32.84 -18.13 0.86
C LEU A 62 -32.15 -19.47 1.12
N GLN A 63 -32.15 -20.39 0.15
CA GLN A 63 -31.41 -21.64 0.26
C GLN A 63 -29.91 -21.39 0.37
N GLU A 64 -29.34 -20.58 -0.52
CA GLU A 64 -27.90 -20.24 -0.53
C GLU A 64 -27.47 -19.53 0.76
N LEU A 65 -28.31 -18.67 1.35
CA LEU A 65 -28.06 -18.05 2.64
C LEU A 65 -28.04 -19.07 3.79
N ASN A 66 -28.97 -20.02 3.81
CA ASN A 66 -29.01 -21.08 4.82
C ASN A 66 -27.81 -22.03 4.72
N GLU A 67 -27.26 -22.21 3.52
CA GLU A 67 -26.04 -22.99 3.27
C GLU A 67 -24.76 -22.22 3.64
N GLY A 68 -24.86 -20.93 3.97
CA GLY A 68 -23.73 -20.08 4.29
C GLY A 68 -22.89 -19.69 3.07
N ASN A 69 -23.52 -19.55 1.89
CA ASN A 69 -22.81 -19.15 0.68
C ASN A 69 -22.24 -17.73 0.82
N VAL A 70 -20.90 -17.63 0.90
CA VAL A 70 -20.15 -16.38 1.09
C VAL A 70 -20.50 -15.32 0.04
N HIS A 71 -20.60 -15.73 -1.23
CA HIS A 71 -20.87 -14.78 -2.31
C HIS A 71 -22.31 -14.25 -2.24
N THR A 72 -23.28 -15.14 -1.97
CA THR A 72 -24.68 -14.75 -1.80
C THR A 72 -24.86 -13.83 -0.58
N LEU A 73 -24.20 -14.14 0.54
CA LEU A 73 -24.18 -13.26 1.72
C LEU A 73 -23.64 -11.86 1.39
N TYR A 74 -22.54 -11.78 0.63
CA TYR A 74 -22.02 -10.49 0.16
C TYR A 74 -23.01 -9.75 -0.75
N LEU A 75 -23.65 -10.43 -1.70
CA LEU A 75 -24.61 -9.80 -2.62
C LEU A 75 -25.83 -9.26 -1.87
N VAL A 76 -26.35 -10.01 -0.90
CA VAL A 76 -27.45 -9.57 -0.05
C VAL A 76 -27.02 -8.40 0.83
N ALA A 77 -25.86 -8.47 1.47
CA ALA A 77 -25.32 -7.35 2.25
C ALA A 77 -25.16 -6.09 1.40
N LYS A 78 -24.69 -6.23 0.15
CA LYS A 78 -24.58 -5.11 -0.79
C LYS A 78 -25.93 -4.50 -1.15
N ASP A 79 -26.97 -5.31 -1.30
CA ASP A 79 -28.32 -4.82 -1.55
C ASP A 79 -28.92 -4.11 -0.32
N MET A 80 -28.74 -4.70 0.86
CA MET A 80 -29.10 -4.11 2.16
C MET A 80 -28.43 -2.75 2.39
N ASN A 81 -27.15 -2.61 2.02
CA ASN A 81 -26.41 -1.34 2.18
C ASN A 81 -26.92 -0.22 1.26
N ARG A 82 -27.50 -0.58 0.11
CA ARG A 82 -28.10 0.36 -0.84
C ARG A 82 -29.51 0.79 -0.45
N ASN A 83 -30.14 0.06 0.48
CA ASN A 83 -31.43 0.43 1.01
C ASN A 83 -31.26 1.63 1.94
N ASP A 84 -32.20 2.58 1.90
CA ASP A 84 -32.20 3.76 2.80
C ASP A 84 -32.59 3.42 4.25
N ASN A 85 -32.57 2.13 4.62
CA ASN A 85 -32.87 1.65 5.95
C ASN A 85 -31.57 1.49 6.77
N ARG A 86 -31.49 2.24 7.87
CA ARG A 86 -30.32 2.25 8.77
C ARG A 86 -29.98 0.87 9.36
N ASP A 87 -30.98 0.08 9.73
CA ASP A 87 -30.75 -1.24 10.33
C ASP A 87 -30.21 -2.23 9.30
N ASP A 88 -30.67 -2.12 8.04
CA ASP A 88 -30.14 -2.90 6.92
C ASP A 88 -28.69 -2.48 6.61
N THR A 89 -28.39 -1.18 6.63
CA THR A 89 -27.01 -0.68 6.50
C THR A 89 -26.11 -1.23 7.60
N ILE A 90 -26.53 -1.18 8.87
CA ILE A 90 -25.73 -1.73 9.98
C ILE A 90 -25.49 -3.23 9.77
N THR A 91 -26.54 -3.98 9.46
CA THR A 91 -26.44 -5.43 9.23
C THR A 91 -25.52 -5.75 8.05
N SER A 92 -25.57 -4.96 6.97
CA SER A 92 -24.69 -5.16 5.81
C SER A 92 -23.21 -5.01 6.18
N ILE A 93 -22.88 -4.04 7.03
CA ILE A 93 -21.51 -3.79 7.48
C ILE A 93 -21.04 -4.94 8.38
N GLU A 94 -21.90 -5.42 9.29
CA GLU A 94 -21.60 -6.60 10.14
C GLU A 94 -21.33 -7.86 9.30
N LEU A 95 -22.15 -8.09 8.27
CA LEU A 95 -21.94 -9.19 7.32
C LEU A 95 -20.62 -9.01 6.58
N TRP A 96 -20.32 -7.82 6.06
CA TRP A 96 -19.05 -7.57 5.39
C TRP A 96 -17.84 -7.80 6.30
N HIS A 97 -17.88 -7.36 7.56
CA HIS A 97 -16.83 -7.67 8.55
C HIS A 97 -16.62 -9.16 8.70
N ALA A 98 -17.70 -9.91 8.96
CA ALA A 98 -17.60 -11.36 9.10
C ALA A 98 -16.99 -12.00 7.85
N LEU A 99 -17.42 -11.61 6.65
CA LEU A 99 -16.89 -12.17 5.40
C LEU A 99 -15.44 -11.73 5.11
N ALA A 100 -15.08 -10.48 5.40
CA ALA A 100 -13.75 -9.94 5.15
C ALA A 100 -12.69 -10.53 6.10
N ASP A 101 -13.02 -10.61 7.39
CA ASP A 101 -12.07 -10.95 8.45
C ASP A 101 -11.95 -12.46 8.69
N THR A 102 -12.96 -13.25 8.28
CA THR A 102 -12.97 -14.71 8.55
C THR A 102 -12.96 -15.57 7.29
N ALA A 103 -13.46 -15.05 6.17
CA ALA A 103 -13.55 -15.78 4.91
C ALA A 103 -12.63 -15.21 3.81
N ASP A 104 -11.76 -14.25 4.17
CA ASP A 104 -10.85 -13.53 3.27
C ASP A 104 -11.56 -13.02 2.00
N HIS A 105 -12.82 -12.59 2.15
CA HIS A 105 -13.65 -12.22 1.01
C HIS A 105 -13.29 -10.83 0.50
N VAL A 106 -12.46 -10.78 -0.56
CA VAL A 106 -11.92 -9.56 -1.17
C VAL A 106 -12.97 -8.47 -1.44
N LEU A 107 -14.14 -8.82 -1.97
CA LEU A 107 -15.16 -7.80 -2.27
C LEU A 107 -15.78 -7.20 -0.99
N SER A 108 -15.85 -7.96 0.11
CA SER A 108 -16.27 -7.44 1.41
C SER A 108 -15.20 -6.52 2.00
N GLN A 109 -13.91 -6.88 1.87
CA GLN A 109 -12.80 -6.02 2.28
C GLN A 109 -12.87 -4.68 1.52
N VAL A 110 -13.08 -4.69 0.21
CA VAL A 110 -13.25 -3.46 -0.60
C VAL A 110 -14.45 -2.64 -0.13
N ALA A 111 -15.59 -3.28 0.14
CA ALA A 111 -16.80 -2.60 0.62
C ALA A 111 -16.57 -1.91 1.99
N LEU A 112 -15.84 -2.57 2.90
CA LEU A 112 -15.44 -1.97 4.18
C LEU A 112 -14.45 -0.82 3.99
N GLY A 113 -13.50 -0.95 3.06
CA GLY A 113 -12.60 0.12 2.66
C GLY A 113 -13.37 1.40 2.30
N PHE A 114 -14.38 1.29 1.44
CA PHE A 114 -15.25 2.42 1.09
C PHE A 114 -16.11 2.90 2.26
N THR A 115 -16.62 1.98 3.09
CA THR A 115 -17.44 2.32 4.28
C THR A 115 -16.67 3.22 5.25
N TYR A 116 -15.37 2.99 5.40
CA TYR A 116 -14.53 3.74 6.33
C TYR A 116 -13.78 4.93 5.73
N ALA A 117 -13.73 5.07 4.40
CA ALA A 117 -12.84 6.02 3.72
C ALA A 117 -12.94 7.48 4.20
N GLU A 118 -14.14 7.94 4.53
CA GLU A 118 -14.37 9.33 4.95
C GLU A 118 -14.25 9.54 6.46
N ASN A 119 -14.55 8.52 7.26
CA ASN A 119 -14.72 8.67 8.72
C ASN A 119 -13.63 7.97 9.55
N ASP A 120 -12.93 6.98 8.99
CA ASP A 120 -11.85 6.24 9.65
C ASP A 120 -10.81 5.77 8.61
N LYS A 121 -9.98 6.72 8.18
CA LYS A 121 -8.95 6.47 7.15
C LYS A 121 -8.00 5.32 7.50
N PRO A 122 -7.50 5.18 8.75
CA PRO A 122 -6.66 4.04 9.11
C PRO A 122 -7.33 2.69 8.88
N ARG A 123 -8.61 2.52 9.25
CA ARG A 123 -9.35 1.28 8.96
C ARG A 123 -9.61 1.09 7.47
N ALA A 124 -9.96 2.16 6.76
CA ALA A 124 -10.17 2.09 5.31
C ALA A 124 -8.90 1.61 4.59
N ILE A 125 -7.73 2.18 4.94
CA ILE A 125 -6.44 1.78 4.41
C ILE A 125 -6.18 0.31 4.72
N ALA A 126 -6.39 -0.15 5.95
CA ALA A 126 -6.17 -1.56 6.31
C ALA A 126 -6.97 -2.52 5.41
N TYR A 127 -8.27 -2.25 5.20
CA TYR A 127 -9.10 -3.08 4.34
C TYR A 127 -8.75 -2.98 2.85
N PHE A 128 -8.38 -1.80 2.34
CA PHE A 128 -7.94 -1.67 0.95
C PHE A 128 -6.59 -2.34 0.70
N VAL A 129 -5.66 -2.27 1.65
CA VAL A 129 -4.38 -2.99 1.60
C VAL A 129 -4.66 -4.48 1.59
N GLN A 130 -5.45 -4.96 2.55
CA GLN A 130 -5.82 -6.37 2.63
C GLN A 130 -6.44 -6.86 1.31
N ALA A 131 -7.41 -6.13 0.75
CA ALA A 131 -8.03 -6.47 -0.52
C ALA A 131 -7.09 -6.46 -1.73
N GLY A 132 -6.02 -5.66 -1.68
CA GLY A 132 -5.01 -5.57 -2.74
C GLY A 132 -3.86 -6.57 -2.59
N GLU A 133 -3.61 -7.07 -1.39
CA GLU A 133 -2.56 -8.05 -1.08
C GLU A 133 -3.11 -9.49 -1.05
N ASP A 134 -4.25 -9.73 -0.39
CA ASP A 134 -4.92 -11.04 -0.34
C ASP A 134 -5.50 -11.43 -1.71
N GLY A 135 -5.92 -10.42 -2.48
CA GLY A 135 -6.37 -10.57 -3.85
C GLY A 135 -5.76 -9.51 -4.76
N PRO A 136 -5.53 -9.81 -6.06
CA PRO A 136 -5.17 -8.76 -7.00
C PRO A 136 -6.40 -7.85 -7.23
N HIS A 137 -6.55 -6.76 -6.47
CA HIS A 137 -7.66 -5.81 -6.63
C HIS A 137 -7.19 -4.38 -6.89
N GLN A 138 -7.15 -3.98 -8.18
CA GLN A 138 -6.56 -2.71 -8.63
C GLN A 138 -7.14 -1.48 -7.93
N SER A 139 -8.47 -1.41 -7.82
CA SER A 139 -9.14 -0.25 -7.19
C SER A 139 -8.83 -0.16 -5.70
N ALA A 140 -8.54 -1.29 -5.03
CA ALA A 140 -8.19 -1.28 -3.61
C ALA A 140 -6.79 -0.70 -3.42
N LEU A 141 -5.81 -1.18 -4.19
CA LEU A 141 -4.45 -0.63 -4.23
C LEU A 141 -4.44 0.87 -4.50
N TYR A 142 -5.20 1.33 -5.51
CA TYR A 142 -5.32 2.75 -5.82
C TYR A 142 -5.89 3.57 -4.64
N ASN A 143 -6.98 3.10 -4.03
CA ASN A 143 -7.61 3.81 -2.91
C ASN A 143 -6.73 3.81 -1.64
N ALA A 144 -6.01 2.72 -1.36
CA ALA A 144 -5.00 2.70 -0.31
C ALA A 144 -3.94 3.78 -0.56
N GLY A 145 -3.37 3.81 -1.77
CA GLY A 145 -2.38 4.81 -2.17
C GLY A 145 -2.89 6.25 -2.00
N ARG A 146 -4.11 6.54 -2.47
CA ARG A 146 -4.75 7.86 -2.32
C ARG A 146 -4.91 8.28 -0.86
N LEU A 147 -5.45 7.39 -0.02
CA LEU A 147 -5.67 7.71 1.40
C LEU A 147 -4.36 7.88 2.17
N LEU A 148 -3.30 7.15 1.78
CA LEU A 148 -1.97 7.30 2.36
C LEU A 148 -1.33 8.66 2.03
N VAL A 149 -1.62 9.24 0.84
CA VAL A 149 -1.23 10.63 0.53
C VAL A 149 -1.86 11.60 1.53
N GLU A 150 -3.16 11.41 1.84
CA GLU A 150 -3.87 12.27 2.81
C GLU A 150 -3.39 12.08 4.26
N GLN A 151 -2.63 11.03 4.54
CA GLN A 151 -1.98 10.77 5.83
C GLN A 151 -0.48 11.09 5.80
N GLU A 152 0.02 11.67 4.71
CA GLU A 152 1.45 12.00 4.49
C GLU A 152 2.40 10.79 4.60
N ASP A 153 1.89 9.56 4.44
CA ASP A 153 2.70 8.33 4.34
C ASP A 153 3.13 8.11 2.88
N PHE A 154 3.99 9.01 2.39
CA PHE A 154 4.36 9.08 0.98
C PHE A 154 5.08 7.82 0.47
N VAL A 155 5.85 7.14 1.33
CA VAL A 155 6.54 5.89 0.97
C VAL A 155 5.51 4.84 0.58
N LYS A 156 4.53 4.57 1.45
CA LYS A 156 3.50 3.57 1.16
C LYS A 156 2.57 4.05 0.05
N ALA A 157 2.22 5.34 0.01
CA ALA A 157 1.40 5.90 -1.06
C ALA A 157 1.99 5.62 -2.45
N MET A 158 3.28 5.90 -2.63
CA MET A 158 4.00 5.62 -3.87
C MET A 158 4.01 4.12 -4.19
N ALA A 159 4.24 3.27 -3.18
CA ALA A 159 4.24 1.83 -3.35
C ALA A 159 2.89 1.31 -3.86
N TYR A 160 1.77 1.70 -3.24
CA TYR A 160 0.44 1.21 -3.63
C TYR A 160 -0.07 1.81 -4.93
N LEU A 161 0.21 3.10 -5.21
CA LEU A 161 -0.13 3.71 -6.50
C LEU A 161 0.64 3.03 -7.65
N ARG A 162 1.92 2.72 -7.44
CA ARG A 162 2.72 1.96 -8.41
C ARG A 162 2.18 0.55 -8.57
N ALA A 163 1.87 -0.16 -7.47
CA ALA A 163 1.31 -1.51 -7.52
C ALA A 163 -0.02 -1.54 -8.30
N ALA A 164 -0.89 -0.54 -8.10
CA ALA A 164 -2.13 -0.40 -8.85
C ALA A 164 -1.90 -0.19 -10.36
N TYR A 165 -0.89 0.60 -10.72
CA TYR A 165 -0.48 0.81 -12.11
C TYR A 165 0.06 -0.48 -12.75
N THR A 166 1.02 -1.15 -12.11
CA THR A 166 1.69 -2.35 -12.64
C THR A 166 0.84 -3.62 -12.53
N LEU A 167 -0.36 -3.55 -11.92
CA LEU A 167 -1.22 -4.72 -11.79
C LEU A 167 -1.66 -5.26 -13.15
N ALA A 168 -1.81 -4.40 -14.18
CA ALA A 168 -2.16 -4.84 -15.52
C ALA A 168 -1.09 -5.76 -16.15
N ASP A 169 0.18 -5.57 -15.80
CA ASP A 169 1.29 -6.36 -16.35
C ASP A 169 1.35 -7.77 -15.74
N THR A 170 0.95 -7.90 -14.47
CA THR A 170 1.04 -9.16 -13.72
C THR A 170 -0.29 -9.92 -13.67
N HIS A 171 -1.41 -9.19 -13.65
CA HIS A 171 -2.76 -9.68 -13.40
C HIS A 171 -3.79 -8.95 -14.28
N PRO A 172 -3.68 -9.02 -15.63
CA PRO A 172 -4.50 -8.22 -16.55
C PRO A 172 -6.01 -8.44 -16.40
N LYS A 173 -6.44 -9.62 -15.92
CA LYS A 173 -7.86 -9.93 -15.66
C LYS A 173 -8.48 -9.10 -14.52
N TYR A 174 -7.63 -8.54 -13.66
CA TYR A 174 -8.03 -7.80 -12.46
C TYR A 174 -7.75 -6.31 -12.57
N ALA A 175 -7.35 -5.86 -13.77
CA ALA A 175 -7.04 -4.48 -14.05
C ALA A 175 -7.94 -3.95 -15.19
N THR A 176 -8.16 -2.64 -15.19
CA THR A 176 -8.82 -1.93 -16.29
C THR A 176 -7.91 -0.83 -16.78
N GLU A 177 -7.92 -0.56 -18.08
CA GLU A 177 -7.13 0.52 -18.69
C GLU A 177 -7.36 1.86 -17.99
N HIS A 178 -8.63 2.19 -17.71
CA HIS A 178 -9.00 3.42 -17.01
C HIS A 178 -8.33 3.57 -15.64
N LEU A 179 -8.35 2.52 -14.81
CA LEU A 179 -7.72 2.57 -13.48
C LEU A 179 -6.19 2.51 -13.57
N THR A 180 -5.62 1.85 -14.57
CA THR A 180 -4.17 1.88 -14.83
C THR A 180 -3.71 3.32 -15.11
N GLU A 181 -4.38 4.02 -16.04
CA GLU A 181 -4.06 5.41 -16.37
C GLU A 181 -4.32 6.36 -15.19
N THR A 182 -5.40 6.12 -14.43
CA THR A 182 -5.68 6.91 -13.22
C THR A 182 -4.59 6.74 -12.17
N SER A 183 -4.13 5.50 -11.95
CA SER A 183 -3.05 5.19 -11.00
C SER A 183 -1.72 5.81 -11.44
N ARG A 184 -1.41 5.74 -12.73
CA ARG A 184 -0.24 6.40 -13.33
C ARG A 184 -0.27 7.91 -13.09
N TYR A 185 -1.37 8.56 -13.44
CA TYR A 185 -1.53 10.01 -13.28
C TYR A 185 -1.37 10.43 -11.82
N SER A 186 -2.01 9.73 -10.89
CA SER A 186 -1.89 10.00 -9.45
C SER A 186 -0.47 9.82 -8.94
N TYR A 187 0.23 8.77 -9.39
CA TYR A 187 1.63 8.55 -9.07
C TYR A 187 2.53 9.68 -9.60
N GLU A 188 2.38 10.05 -10.87
CA GLU A 188 3.19 11.10 -11.50
C GLU A 188 2.97 12.45 -10.79
N ARG A 189 1.72 12.79 -10.45
CA ARG A 189 1.39 13.99 -9.67
C ARG A 189 2.02 13.98 -8.28
N LEU A 190 1.93 12.87 -7.55
CA LEU A 190 2.58 12.74 -6.24
C LEU A 190 4.10 12.89 -6.36
N SER A 191 4.70 12.26 -7.37
CA SER A 191 6.13 12.36 -7.65
C SER A 191 6.56 13.82 -7.92
N GLU A 192 5.79 14.58 -8.69
CA GLU A 192 6.05 16.01 -8.95
C GLU A 192 5.95 16.85 -7.67
N GLN A 193 4.93 16.60 -6.85
CA GLN A 193 4.74 17.28 -5.57
C GLN A 193 5.89 17.00 -4.61
N LEU A 194 6.36 15.75 -4.52
CA LEU A 194 7.49 15.37 -3.67
C LEU A 194 8.79 16.01 -4.14
N VAL A 195 9.02 16.13 -5.45
CA VAL A 195 10.17 16.88 -5.98
C VAL A 195 10.13 18.33 -5.51
N ALA A 196 8.98 19.01 -5.63
CA ALA A 196 8.85 20.39 -5.18
C ALA A 196 9.08 20.52 -3.67
N LEU A 197 8.52 19.60 -2.88
CA LEU A 197 8.68 19.55 -1.42
C LEU A 197 10.15 19.37 -1.01
N ILE A 198 10.86 18.47 -1.69
CA ILE A 198 12.29 18.22 -1.45
C ILE A 198 13.10 19.48 -1.77
N GLN A 199 12.87 20.10 -2.92
CA GLN A 199 13.59 21.31 -3.33
C GLN A 199 13.32 22.48 -2.36
N GLU A 200 12.09 22.62 -1.88
CA GLU A 200 11.75 23.60 -0.84
C GLU A 200 12.50 23.33 0.48
N SER A 201 12.56 22.07 0.92
CA SER A 201 13.25 21.68 2.15
C SER A 201 14.77 21.95 2.11
N LEU A 202 15.38 21.94 0.92
CA LEU A 202 16.79 22.28 0.74
C LEU A 202 17.06 23.79 0.84
N THR A 203 16.05 24.63 0.63
CA THR A 203 16.20 26.10 0.61
C THR A 203 15.70 26.77 1.91
N THR A 204 14.73 26.17 2.57
CA THR A 204 14.18 26.66 3.84
C THR A 204 14.85 25.97 5.04
N LYS A 205 15.07 26.70 6.14
CA LYS A 205 15.64 26.13 7.38
C LYS A 205 14.62 25.24 8.08
N GLY A 206 14.44 24.01 7.58
CA GLY A 206 13.58 23.00 8.17
C GLY A 206 13.36 21.84 7.20
N ASN A 207 13.88 20.66 7.54
CA ASN A 207 13.61 19.46 6.76
C ASN A 207 12.20 18.96 7.06
N ILE A 208 11.32 19.00 6.06
CA ILE A 208 9.97 18.44 6.13
C ILE A 208 10.02 16.90 6.15
N LEU A 209 11.03 16.32 5.49
CA LEU A 209 11.24 14.88 5.40
C LEU A 209 12.48 14.45 6.16
N SER A 210 12.36 13.36 6.93
CA SER A 210 13.53 12.71 7.53
C SER A 210 14.39 12.04 6.45
N ILE A 211 15.70 11.91 6.73
CA ILE A 211 16.61 11.17 5.85
C ILE A 211 16.17 9.72 5.67
N GLN A 212 15.56 9.13 6.69
CA GLN A 212 14.98 7.79 6.59
C GLN A 212 13.83 7.74 5.57
N GLN A 213 12.90 8.69 5.60
CA GLN A 213 11.83 8.78 4.60
C GLN A 213 12.38 8.99 3.19
N VAL A 214 13.40 9.85 3.03
CA VAL A 214 14.07 10.06 1.74
C VAL A 214 14.68 8.77 1.20
N ALA A 215 15.36 8.01 2.06
CA ALA A 215 15.91 6.70 1.70
C ALA A 215 14.80 5.70 1.34
N ASP A 216 13.77 5.57 2.17
CA ASP A 216 12.70 4.59 1.97
C ASP A 216 11.88 4.88 0.70
N MET A 217 11.71 6.15 0.33
CA MET A 217 11.02 6.52 -0.92
C MET A 217 11.79 6.10 -2.18
N PHE A 218 13.12 6.00 -2.14
CA PHE A 218 13.94 5.84 -3.35
C PHE A 218 13.55 4.60 -4.18
N LEU A 219 13.24 3.48 -3.53
CA LEU A 219 12.85 2.22 -4.19
C LEU A 219 11.47 2.29 -4.85
N TYR A 220 10.59 3.17 -4.36
CA TYR A 220 9.24 3.36 -4.88
C TYR A 220 9.13 4.59 -5.79
N ALA A 221 10.17 5.41 -5.88
CA ALA A 221 10.20 6.66 -6.64
C ALA A 221 10.35 6.48 -8.16
N ASN A 222 10.44 5.24 -8.66
CA ASN A 222 10.33 4.94 -10.08
C ASN A 222 9.09 4.09 -10.38
N LEU A 223 8.30 4.55 -11.35
CA LEU A 223 7.10 3.84 -11.79
C LEU A 223 7.43 2.49 -12.43
N ASN A 224 8.61 2.37 -13.07
CA ASN A 224 9.06 1.18 -13.79
C ASN A 224 9.88 0.22 -12.91
N ASP A 225 9.71 0.29 -11.59
CA ASP A 225 10.39 -0.57 -10.62
C ASP A 225 11.93 -0.59 -10.79
N PHE A 226 12.51 0.60 -10.99
CA PHE A 226 13.96 0.79 -10.96
C PHE A 226 14.42 1.29 -9.58
N PRO A 227 15.53 0.80 -9.00
CA PRO A 227 16.30 -0.34 -9.49
C PRO A 227 15.52 -1.65 -9.31
N SER A 228 15.56 -2.52 -10.31
CA SER A 228 14.78 -3.75 -10.29
C SER A 228 15.31 -4.76 -9.26
N PRO A 229 14.48 -5.62 -8.67
CA PRO A 229 14.90 -6.63 -7.72
C PRO A 229 16.04 -7.51 -8.27
N ALA A 230 17.03 -7.82 -7.41
CA ALA A 230 18.24 -8.57 -7.72
C ALA A 230 19.17 -7.94 -8.79
N SER A 231 18.92 -6.70 -9.22
CA SER A 231 19.80 -5.97 -10.14
C SER A 231 21.12 -5.56 -9.46
N LYS A 232 22.11 -5.19 -10.27
CA LYS A 232 23.39 -4.69 -9.73
C LYS A 232 23.20 -3.33 -9.07
N GLU A 233 22.27 -2.54 -9.58
CA GLU A 233 21.84 -1.23 -9.12
C GLU A 233 21.17 -1.35 -7.74
N GLU A 234 20.28 -2.33 -7.56
CA GLU A 234 19.67 -2.62 -6.25
C GLU A 234 20.72 -3.04 -5.21
N ASN A 235 21.72 -3.85 -5.61
CA ASN A 235 22.83 -4.23 -4.73
C ASN A 235 23.72 -3.04 -4.34
N ILE A 236 23.95 -2.10 -5.27
CA ILE A 236 24.67 -0.84 -4.98
C ILE A 236 23.87 -0.01 -3.97
N TRP A 237 22.56 0.13 -4.19
CA TRP A 237 21.66 0.83 -3.27
C TRP A 237 21.67 0.21 -1.86
N LYS A 238 21.52 -1.12 -1.75
CA LYS A 238 21.60 -1.85 -0.48
C LYS A 238 22.92 -1.58 0.25
N THR A 239 24.04 -1.67 -0.47
CA THR A 239 25.37 -1.39 0.10
C THR A 239 25.49 0.06 0.58
N ALA A 240 24.91 1.02 -0.16
CA ALA A 240 24.87 2.42 0.24
C ALA A 240 24.09 2.62 1.55
N MET A 241 22.92 1.98 1.68
CA MET A 241 22.07 2.04 2.88
C MET A 241 22.75 1.40 4.10
N GLU A 242 23.36 0.23 3.94
CA GLU A 242 24.13 -0.43 5.00
C GLU A 242 25.30 0.44 5.48
N ALA A 243 26.01 1.08 4.55
CA ALA A 243 27.08 2.01 4.87
C ALA A 243 26.57 3.26 5.61
N LEU A 244 25.44 3.83 5.16
CA LEU A 244 24.79 4.97 5.78
C LEU A 244 24.39 4.67 7.24
N GLN A 245 23.74 3.52 7.48
CA GLN A 245 23.35 3.07 8.82
C GLN A 245 24.57 2.81 9.72
N SER A 246 25.65 2.28 9.14
CA SER A 246 26.91 2.02 9.84
C SER A 246 27.77 3.28 10.02
N GLN A 247 27.28 4.46 9.63
CA GLN A 247 28.03 5.73 9.66
C GLN A 247 29.34 5.71 8.85
N ARG A 248 29.44 4.83 7.85
CA ARG A 248 30.55 4.77 6.87
C ARG A 248 30.23 5.69 5.70
N PHE A 249 30.20 7.00 5.97
CA PHE A 249 29.69 8.02 5.07
C PHE A 249 30.43 8.08 3.72
N GLU A 250 31.74 7.91 3.72
CA GLU A 250 32.57 7.89 2.50
C GLU A 250 32.17 6.73 1.58
N VAL A 251 31.91 5.55 2.18
CA VAL A 251 31.48 4.36 1.44
C VAL A 251 30.08 4.59 0.87
N ALA A 252 29.16 5.16 1.65
CA ALA A 252 27.81 5.48 1.19
C ALA A 252 27.86 6.46 0.01
N LEU A 253 28.68 7.53 0.10
CA LEU A 253 28.84 8.52 -0.96
C LEU A 253 29.34 7.90 -2.27
N VAL A 254 30.35 7.03 -2.19
CA VAL A 254 30.88 6.31 -3.35
C VAL A 254 29.81 5.41 -3.99
N GLN A 255 29.01 4.69 -3.18
CA GLN A 255 27.94 3.86 -3.73
C GLN A 255 26.84 4.69 -4.39
N PHE A 256 26.46 5.84 -3.83
CA PHE A 256 25.49 6.75 -4.46
C PHE A 256 25.97 7.26 -5.81
N GLN A 257 27.23 7.68 -5.90
CA GLN A 257 27.82 8.11 -7.17
C GLN A 257 27.86 6.97 -8.19
N LYS A 258 28.27 5.77 -7.76
CA LYS A 258 28.28 4.58 -8.62
C LYS A 258 26.88 4.21 -9.12
N LEU A 259 25.85 4.40 -8.29
CA LEU A 259 24.47 4.18 -8.69
C LEU A 259 24.07 5.17 -9.79
N GLU A 260 24.35 6.46 -9.61
CA GLU A 260 24.05 7.51 -10.58
C GLU A 260 24.74 7.27 -11.94
N GLU A 261 26.05 7.00 -11.92
CA GLU A 261 26.85 6.72 -13.13
C GLU A 261 26.33 5.52 -13.92
N ARG A 262 25.89 4.48 -13.19
CA ARG A 262 25.45 3.22 -13.77
C ARG A 262 24.01 3.26 -14.27
N SER A 263 23.16 4.03 -13.60
CA SER A 263 21.73 4.12 -13.91
C SER A 263 21.49 4.89 -15.21
N GLY A 264 22.42 5.75 -15.64
CA GLY A 264 22.27 6.58 -16.84
C GLY A 264 20.96 7.37 -16.78
N ASN A 265 20.10 7.19 -17.78
CA ASN A 265 18.80 7.89 -17.88
C ASN A 265 17.63 7.11 -17.24
N GLN A 266 17.90 6.03 -16.48
CA GLN A 266 16.84 5.20 -15.88
C GLN A 266 16.26 5.77 -14.58
N LEU A 267 16.98 6.65 -13.90
CA LEU A 267 16.49 7.31 -12.69
C LEU A 267 15.31 8.23 -13.04
N SER A 268 14.24 8.15 -12.25
CA SER A 268 13.17 9.13 -12.33
C SER A 268 13.66 10.49 -11.81
N LYS A 269 12.94 11.57 -12.16
CA LYS A 269 13.22 12.91 -11.62
C LYS A 269 13.23 12.90 -10.07
N LEU A 270 12.26 12.22 -9.45
CA LEU A 270 12.21 12.11 -7.99
C LEU A 270 13.41 11.35 -7.43
N GLN A 271 13.84 10.25 -8.06
CA GLN A 271 15.01 9.50 -7.60
C GLN A 271 16.30 10.33 -7.67
N VAL A 272 16.46 11.16 -8.71
CA VAL A 272 17.61 12.08 -8.81
C VAL A 272 17.64 13.04 -7.63
N GLU A 273 16.50 13.66 -7.30
CA GLU A 273 16.39 14.60 -6.18
C GLU A 273 16.61 13.90 -4.83
N LEU A 274 16.01 12.73 -4.60
CA LEU A 274 16.24 11.94 -3.38
C LEU A 274 17.73 11.59 -3.22
N LEU A 275 18.38 11.16 -4.30
CA LEU A 275 19.81 10.83 -4.30
C LEU A 275 20.66 12.07 -4.00
N HIS A 276 20.29 13.23 -4.55
CA HIS A 276 20.95 14.50 -4.25
C HIS A 276 20.89 14.82 -2.74
N VAL A 277 19.71 14.74 -2.13
CA VAL A 277 19.54 14.97 -0.68
C VAL A 277 20.40 14.02 0.14
N LEU A 278 20.41 12.72 -0.19
CA LEU A 278 21.20 11.73 0.53
C LEU A 278 22.71 12.01 0.42
N ARG A 279 23.19 12.42 -0.76
CA ARG A 279 24.60 12.80 -0.96
C ARG A 279 24.96 14.04 -0.14
N GLN A 280 24.12 15.07 -0.12
CA GLN A 280 24.35 16.28 0.68
C GLN A 280 24.41 15.96 2.17
N TYR A 281 23.47 15.14 2.66
CA TYR A 281 23.46 14.68 4.04
C TYR A 281 24.76 13.95 4.41
N VAL A 282 25.19 13.02 3.57
CA VAL A 282 26.42 12.23 3.79
C VAL A 282 27.66 13.13 3.78
N LYS A 283 27.76 14.09 2.85
CA LYS A 283 28.87 15.08 2.82
C LYS A 283 28.93 15.96 4.06
N ALA A 284 27.77 16.39 4.55
CA ALA A 284 27.68 17.18 5.77
C ALA A 284 28.08 16.34 7.00
N ALA A 285 27.64 15.08 7.05
CA ALA A 285 27.90 14.16 8.15
C ALA A 285 29.37 13.68 8.22
N SER A 286 30.04 13.51 7.08
CA SER A 286 31.47 13.16 7.02
C SER A 286 32.40 14.33 7.31
N GLY A 287 31.90 15.56 7.33
CA GLY A 287 32.71 16.76 7.48
C GLY A 287 33.57 17.09 6.25
N ILE A 288 33.30 16.45 5.10
CA ILE A 288 34.01 16.69 3.83
C ILE A 288 33.80 18.13 3.31
N ASN A 289 32.71 18.80 3.70
CA ASN A 289 32.44 20.21 3.33
C ASN A 289 33.31 21.26 4.06
N ARG A 290 34.41 20.90 4.74
CA ARG A 290 35.27 21.87 5.45
C ARG A 290 36.47 22.39 4.64
N GLY A 291 36.56 22.12 3.33
CA GLY A 291 37.76 22.45 2.56
C GLY A 291 37.60 23.04 1.17
N GLU A 292 36.39 23.21 0.62
CA GLU A 292 36.22 23.64 -0.79
C GLU A 292 35.60 25.05 -0.98
N ASP A 293 35.18 25.74 0.10
CA ASP A 293 34.63 27.11 0.01
C ASP A 293 35.64 28.22 0.41
N GLU A 294 36.93 27.89 0.55
CA GLU A 294 38.00 28.88 0.77
C GLU A 294 39.09 28.77 -0.31
N PHE A 295 38.78 28.94 -1.60
CA PHE A 295 39.75 29.38 -2.62
C PHE A 295 39.07 30.11 -3.78
#